data_AF-A0A7K2L2J8-F1
#
_entry.id   AF-A0A7K2L2J8-F1
#
_cell.length_a   1.000
_cell.length_b   1.000
_cell.length_c   1.000
_cell.angle_alpha   90.00
_cell.angle_beta   90.00
_cell.angle_gamma   90.00
#
_symmetry.space_group_name_H-M   'P 1'
#
loop_
_entity.id
_entity.type
_entity.pdbx_description
1 polymer ?
#
loop_
_entity_poly.entity_id
_entity_poly.type
_entity_poly.pdbx_seq_one_letter_code
_entity_poly.pdbx_strand_id
1 'polypeptide(L)'
;LVMALGLAHLLNYKMRGRTFLRTAVLLPYATSVAAATLVFAQLFGRDFGLINYALGLVGIDPVDWQNGTLASQIAVSTVVIWRWTGYNALIYLAGMQSIPHELYEAAAMDGASRWRQFFHVTLPGLRPTIVFTVIVSTIGATQLFGEPLLLEGSISGGISHQYQTLGLYMYEQGWGFFHLGRAAAIAWVMFLLIVVLVGVNALIARRRSRKEAGR
;
A
#
# COMPACT_ATOMS: atom_id res chain seq x y z
N LEU A 1 -2.28 1.67 -3.48
CA LEU A 1 -3.71 1.87 -3.83
C LEU A 1 -3.95 2.07 -5.33
N VAL A 2 -3.25 2.99 -6.02
CA VAL A 2 -3.42 3.15 -7.48
C VAL A 2 -3.14 1.85 -8.26
N MET A 3 -2.05 1.15 -7.93
CA MET A 3 -1.76 -0.17 -8.50
C MET A 3 -2.88 -1.19 -8.22
N ALA A 4 -3.45 -1.16 -7.02
CA ALA A 4 -4.56 -2.03 -6.65
C ALA A 4 -5.83 -1.71 -7.45
N LEU A 5 -6.11 -0.43 -7.72
CA LEU A 5 -7.23 -0.01 -8.56
C LEU A 5 -7.05 -0.46 -10.01
N GLY A 6 -5.84 -0.32 -10.56
CA GLY A 6 -5.51 -0.81 -11.90
C GLY A 6 -5.67 -2.33 -11.99
N LEU A 7 -5.15 -3.07 -11.00
CA LEU A 7 -5.29 -4.52 -10.93
C LEU A 7 -6.75 -4.96 -10.77
N ALA A 8 -7.53 -4.25 -9.94
CA ALA A 8 -8.96 -4.50 -9.79
C ALA A 8 -9.72 -4.29 -11.11
N HIS A 9 -9.38 -3.24 -11.86
CA HIS A 9 -9.99 -2.96 -13.15
C HIS A 9 -9.70 -4.08 -14.16
N LEU A 10 -8.46 -4.58 -14.20
CA LEU A 10 -8.09 -5.74 -15.03
C LEU A 10 -8.87 -7.00 -14.63
N LEU A 11 -8.97 -7.28 -13.33
CA LEU A 11 -9.70 -8.45 -12.79
C LEU A 11 -11.22 -8.34 -12.90
N ASN A 12 -11.75 -7.18 -13.26
CA ASN A 12 -13.18 -6.96 -13.47
C ASN A 12 -13.63 -7.41 -14.86
N TYR A 13 -12.72 -7.56 -15.82
CA TYR A 13 -13.05 -8.11 -17.14
C TYR A 13 -13.40 -9.60 -17.07
N LYS A 14 -14.21 -10.06 -18.03
CA LYS A 14 -14.52 -11.49 -18.22
C LYS A 14 -13.26 -12.21 -18.74
N MET A 15 -12.45 -12.75 -17.82
CA MET A 15 -11.25 -13.52 -18.14
C MET A 15 -11.45 -15.02 -17.87
N ARG A 16 -10.86 -15.88 -18.71
CA ARG A 16 -10.72 -17.30 -18.42
C ARG A 16 -9.77 -17.46 -17.22
N GLY A 17 -10.13 -18.28 -16.23
CA GLY A 17 -9.30 -18.49 -15.03
C GLY A 17 -9.42 -17.42 -13.93
N ARG A 18 -10.53 -16.66 -13.88
CA ARG A 18 -10.79 -15.60 -12.88
C ARG A 18 -10.50 -16.02 -11.42
N THR A 19 -10.90 -17.21 -11.01
CA THR A 19 -10.70 -17.69 -9.63
C THR A 19 -9.21 -17.83 -9.33
N PHE A 20 -8.46 -18.45 -10.24
CA PHE A 20 -7.01 -18.61 -10.09
C PHE A 20 -6.29 -17.26 -9.98
N LEU A 21 -6.60 -16.31 -10.87
CA LEU A 21 -5.98 -14.97 -10.84
C LEU A 21 -6.29 -14.22 -9.54
N ARG A 22 -7.53 -14.29 -9.04
CA ARG A 22 -7.91 -13.66 -7.75
C ARG A 22 -7.18 -14.30 -6.58
N THR A 23 -7.04 -15.62 -6.58
CA THR A 23 -6.29 -16.35 -5.54
C THR A 23 -4.81 -15.98 -5.60
N ALA A 24 -4.19 -16.01 -6.79
CA ALA A 24 -2.78 -15.66 -6.98
C ALA A 24 -2.45 -14.24 -6.51
N VAL A 25 -3.32 -13.27 -6.81
CA VAL A 25 -3.15 -11.89 -6.38
C VAL A 25 -3.30 -11.74 -4.86
N LEU A 26 -4.05 -12.61 -4.18
CA LEU A 26 -4.20 -12.60 -2.72
C LEU A 26 -3.05 -13.30 -1.98
N LEU A 27 -2.31 -14.21 -2.64
CA LEU A 27 -1.22 -14.98 -2.01
C LEU A 27 -0.19 -14.13 -1.23
N PRO A 28 0.27 -12.96 -1.73
CA PRO A 28 1.20 -12.11 -0.99
C PRO A 28 0.69 -11.71 0.40
N TYR A 29 -0.61 -11.46 0.52
CA TYR A 29 -1.24 -11.07 1.78
C TYR A 29 -1.30 -12.24 2.78
N ALA A 30 -1.48 -13.47 2.29
CA ALA A 30 -1.47 -14.67 3.11
C ALA A 30 -0.06 -15.06 3.61
N THR A 31 0.99 -14.47 3.02
CA THR A 31 2.38 -14.74 3.41
C THR A 31 2.75 -14.01 4.70
N SER A 32 3.50 -14.67 5.58
CA SER A 32 3.99 -14.03 6.82
C SER A 32 4.88 -12.83 6.50
N VAL A 33 4.79 -11.79 7.32
CA VAL A 33 5.60 -10.56 7.16
C VAL A 33 7.09 -10.92 7.15
N ALA A 34 7.50 -11.82 8.04
CA ALA A 34 8.90 -12.21 8.16
C ALA A 34 9.42 -12.98 6.94
N ALA A 35 8.70 -14.01 6.48
CA ALA A 35 9.13 -14.77 5.31
C ALA A 35 9.19 -13.88 4.06
N ALA A 36 8.17 -13.04 3.84
CA ALA A 36 8.15 -12.10 2.73
C ALA A 36 9.35 -11.15 2.80
N THR A 37 9.56 -10.50 3.94
CA THR A 37 10.62 -9.49 4.07
C THR A 37 12.01 -10.11 3.93
N LEU A 38 12.27 -11.29 4.50
CA LEU A 38 13.56 -11.96 4.37
C LEU A 38 13.87 -12.34 2.92
N VAL A 39 12.89 -12.84 2.17
CA VAL A 39 13.06 -13.12 0.73
C VAL A 39 13.41 -11.84 -0.02
N PHE A 40 12.69 -10.75 0.22
CA PHE A 40 12.98 -9.48 -0.43
C PHE A 40 14.33 -8.89 0.00
N ALA A 41 14.73 -9.01 1.27
CA ALA A 41 16.04 -8.58 1.74
C ALA A 41 17.18 -9.28 0.97
N GLN A 42 17.02 -10.57 0.66
CA GLN A 42 17.96 -11.30 -0.20
C GLN A 42 17.94 -10.79 -1.65
N LEU A 43 16.76 -10.51 -2.21
CA LEU A 43 16.63 -9.94 -3.56
C LEU A 43 17.29 -8.56 -3.68
N PHE A 44 17.19 -7.75 -2.62
CA PHE A 44 17.80 -6.42 -2.49
C PHE A 44 19.25 -6.46 -1.95
N GLY A 45 19.89 -7.63 -1.86
CA GLY A 45 21.29 -7.72 -1.45
C GLY A 45 22.21 -6.91 -2.38
N ARG A 46 23.20 -6.22 -1.82
CA ARG A 46 24.11 -5.35 -2.59
C ARG A 46 24.95 -6.14 -3.60
N ASP A 47 25.65 -7.18 -3.14
CA ASP A 47 26.65 -7.90 -3.96
C ASP A 47 26.06 -9.12 -4.70
N PHE A 48 25.09 -9.81 -4.08
CA PHE A 48 24.50 -11.04 -4.63
C PHE A 48 22.96 -10.95 -4.80
N GLY A 49 22.39 -9.75 -4.75
CA GLY A 49 20.96 -9.56 -4.93
C GLY A 49 20.53 -9.66 -6.39
N LEU A 50 19.43 -10.38 -6.63
CA LEU A 50 18.85 -10.55 -7.97
C LEU A 50 18.49 -9.21 -8.62
N ILE A 51 18.13 -8.20 -7.83
CA ILE A 51 17.75 -6.87 -8.33
C ILE A 51 18.98 -6.14 -8.88
N ASN A 52 20.11 -6.13 -8.17
CA ASN A 52 21.34 -5.56 -8.68
C ASN A 52 21.91 -6.34 -9.86
N TYR A 53 21.77 -7.67 -9.86
CA TYR A 53 22.11 -8.48 -11.03
C TYR A 53 21.31 -8.05 -12.27
N ALA A 54 19.98 -7.88 -12.14
CA ALA A 54 19.13 -7.43 -13.23
C ALA A 54 19.46 -6.00 -13.70
N LEU A 55 19.80 -5.09 -12.77
CA LEU A 55 20.29 -3.74 -13.09
C LEU A 55 21.62 -3.77 -13.87
N GLY A 56 22.53 -4.67 -13.51
CA GLY A 56 23.79 -4.87 -14.22
C GLY A 56 23.61 -5.31 -15.67
N LEU A 57 22.57 -6.11 -15.98
CA LEU A 57 22.26 -6.53 -17.36
C LEU A 57 21.94 -5.36 -18.29
N VAL A 58 21.47 -4.23 -17.73
CA VAL A 58 21.15 -3.01 -18.49
C VAL A 58 22.17 -1.89 -18.27
N GLY A 59 23.32 -2.22 -17.66
CA GLY A 59 24.45 -1.29 -17.48
C GLY A 59 24.30 -0.30 -16.33
N ILE A 60 23.43 -0.57 -15.35
CA ILE A 60 23.27 0.26 -14.15
C ILE A 60 24.18 -0.26 -13.03
N ASP A 61 24.95 0.64 -12.41
CA ASP A 61 25.82 0.30 -11.29
C ASP A 61 25.04 -0.28 -10.09
N PRO A 62 25.65 -1.18 -9.29
CA PRO A 62 24.99 -1.77 -8.12
C PRO A 62 24.50 -0.71 -7.14
N VAL A 63 23.22 -0.79 -6.76
CA VAL A 63 22.60 0.12 -5.80
C VAL A 63 22.76 -0.44 -4.39
N ASP A 64 23.17 0.41 -3.45
CA ASP A 64 23.17 0.06 -2.03
C ASP A 64 21.76 0.24 -1.44
N TRP A 65 20.96 -0.81 -1.56
CA TRP A 65 19.57 -0.86 -1.06
C TRP A 65 19.47 -0.80 0.46
N GLN A 66 20.58 -0.94 1.18
CA GLN A 66 20.59 -0.98 2.64
C GLN A 66 20.95 0.41 3.20
N ASN A 67 22.06 0.98 2.71
CA ASN A 67 22.59 2.24 3.24
C ASN A 67 22.06 3.48 2.51
N GLY A 68 21.62 3.37 1.26
CA GLY A 68 21.10 4.50 0.50
C GLY A 68 19.71 4.91 0.99
N THR A 69 19.51 6.16 1.41
CA THR A 69 18.23 6.63 1.96
C THR A 69 17.02 6.35 1.08
N LEU A 70 17.09 6.74 -0.19
CA LEU A 70 15.98 6.49 -1.12
C LEU A 70 15.87 5.01 -1.46
N ALA A 71 17.01 4.32 -1.61
CA ALA A 71 17.06 2.92 -1.99
C ALA A 71 16.43 2.01 -0.93
N SER A 72 16.76 2.23 0.35
CA SER A 72 16.19 1.48 1.47
C SER A 72 14.70 1.76 1.64
N GLN A 73 14.25 3.00 1.43
CA GLN A 73 12.84 3.34 1.43
C GLN A 73 12.08 2.65 0.29
N ILE A 74 12.67 2.56 -0.90
CA ILE A 74 12.12 1.81 -2.03
C ILE A 74 12.07 0.31 -1.70
N ALA A 75 13.11 -0.25 -1.11
CA ALA A 75 13.16 -1.65 -0.73
C ALA A 75 12.03 -2.01 0.25
N VAL A 76 11.89 -1.27 1.36
CA VAL A 76 10.78 -1.43 2.32
C VAL A 76 9.43 -1.24 1.64
N SER A 77 9.27 -0.17 0.85
CA SER A 77 8.01 0.15 0.18
C SER A 77 7.60 -0.95 -0.79
N THR A 78 8.55 -1.59 -1.47
CA THR A 78 8.28 -2.66 -2.44
C THR A 78 7.66 -3.87 -1.75
N VAL A 79 8.18 -4.28 -0.60
CA VAL A 79 7.60 -5.38 0.19
C VAL A 79 6.17 -5.04 0.62
N VAL A 80 5.96 -3.84 1.16
CA VAL A 80 4.63 -3.38 1.60
C VAL A 80 3.65 -3.35 0.42
N ILE A 81 4.06 -2.75 -0.70
CA ILE A 81 3.25 -2.67 -1.93
C ILE A 81 2.89 -4.07 -2.42
N TRP A 82 3.86 -4.98 -2.51
CA TRP A 82 3.64 -6.34 -2.98
C TRP A 82 2.61 -7.08 -2.11
N ARG A 83 2.72 -6.99 -0.79
CA ARG A 83 1.78 -7.65 0.15
C ARG A 83 0.37 -7.09 0.08
N TRP A 84 0.24 -5.76 0.02
CA TRP A 84 -1.05 -5.09 0.21
C TRP A 84 -1.80 -4.78 -1.09
N THR A 85 -1.12 -4.78 -2.25
CA THR A 85 -1.75 -4.42 -3.53
C THR A 85 -2.88 -5.38 -3.88
N GLY A 86 -2.68 -6.68 -3.73
CA GLY A 86 -3.68 -7.67 -4.11
C GLY A 86 -4.91 -7.69 -3.21
N TYR A 87 -4.70 -7.58 -1.89
CA TYR A 87 -5.79 -7.43 -0.93
C TYR A 87 -6.67 -6.22 -1.24
N ASN A 88 -6.06 -5.04 -1.44
CA ASN A 88 -6.80 -3.83 -1.81
C ASN A 88 -7.46 -3.94 -3.19
N ALA A 89 -6.86 -4.67 -4.14
CA ALA A 89 -7.44 -4.88 -5.46
C ALA A 89 -8.74 -5.68 -5.37
N LEU A 90 -8.82 -6.69 -4.50
CA LEU A 90 -10.05 -7.43 -4.28
C LEU A 90 -11.14 -6.61 -3.60
N ILE A 91 -10.77 -5.71 -2.68
CA ILE A 91 -11.71 -4.75 -2.09
C ILE A 91 -12.29 -3.82 -3.18
N TYR A 92 -11.43 -3.25 -4.04
CA TYR A 92 -11.89 -2.43 -5.16
C TYR A 92 -12.72 -3.22 -6.16
N LEU A 93 -12.36 -4.47 -6.45
CA LEU A 93 -13.11 -5.33 -7.34
C LEU A 93 -14.51 -5.61 -6.82
N ALA A 94 -14.66 -5.89 -5.51
CA ALA A 94 -15.97 -6.03 -4.89
C ALA A 94 -16.79 -4.74 -4.99
N GLY A 95 -16.15 -3.58 -4.76
CA GLY A 95 -16.78 -2.27 -4.94
C GLY A 95 -17.19 -1.99 -6.39
N MET A 96 -16.41 -2.42 -7.38
CA MET A 96 -16.77 -2.27 -8.80
C MET A 96 -18.00 -3.13 -9.14
N GLN A 97 -18.08 -4.32 -8.55
CA GLN A 97 -19.17 -5.27 -8.78
C GLN A 97 -20.49 -4.85 -8.12
N SER A 98 -20.46 -3.94 -7.14
CA SER A 98 -21.68 -3.38 -6.55
C SER A 98 -22.25 -2.18 -7.32
N ILE A 99 -21.54 -1.65 -8.32
CA ILE A 99 -22.04 -0.54 -9.15
C ILE A 99 -23.10 -1.10 -10.11
N PRO A 100 -24.33 -0.55 -10.13
CA PRO A 100 -25.39 -1.02 -11.02
C PRO A 100 -24.97 -1.05 -12.49
N HIS A 101 -25.28 -2.13 -13.20
CA HIS A 101 -24.88 -2.29 -14.60
C HIS A 101 -25.55 -1.25 -15.52
N GLU A 102 -26.77 -0.84 -15.18
CA GLU A 102 -27.57 0.16 -15.90
C GLU A 102 -26.82 1.49 -16.11
N LEU A 103 -25.97 1.89 -15.16
CA LEU A 103 -25.15 3.11 -15.29
C LEU A 103 -24.10 2.98 -16.40
N TYR A 104 -23.58 1.78 -16.63
CA TYR A 104 -22.63 1.50 -17.72
C TYR A 104 -23.35 1.44 -19.07
N GLU A 105 -24.56 0.87 -19.10
CA GLU A 105 -25.40 0.80 -20.30
C GLU A 105 -25.84 2.20 -20.74
N ALA A 106 -26.34 3.02 -19.80
CA ALA A 106 -26.70 4.41 -20.08
C ALA A 106 -25.52 5.21 -20.64
N ALA A 107 -24.35 5.11 -20.02
CA ALA A 107 -23.14 5.76 -20.53
C ALA A 107 -22.73 5.24 -21.91
N ALA A 108 -22.92 3.95 -22.20
CA ALA A 108 -22.66 3.40 -23.54
C ALA A 108 -23.63 3.94 -24.60
N MET A 109 -24.91 4.11 -24.25
CA MET A 109 -25.91 4.75 -25.12
C MET A 109 -25.57 6.21 -25.43
N ASP A 110 -24.97 6.92 -24.48
CA ASP A 110 -24.44 8.29 -24.66
C ASP A 110 -23.10 8.32 -25.44
N GLY A 111 -22.64 7.19 -25.98
CA GLY A 111 -21.40 7.10 -26.76
C GLY A 111 -20.11 7.16 -25.91
N ALA A 112 -20.20 6.92 -24.60
CA ALA A 112 -19.02 6.93 -23.73
C ALA A 112 -18.12 5.71 -24.00
N SER A 113 -16.87 5.96 -24.38
CA SER A 113 -15.83 4.93 -24.48
C SER A 113 -15.53 4.27 -23.12
N ARG A 114 -14.91 3.09 -23.11
CA ARG A 114 -14.56 2.38 -21.86
C ARG A 114 -13.73 3.22 -20.89
N TRP A 115 -12.82 4.05 -21.41
CA TRP A 115 -12.02 4.98 -20.60
C TRP A 115 -12.91 6.08 -19.98
N ARG A 116 -13.86 6.60 -20.76
CA ARG A 116 -14.81 7.60 -20.25
C ARG A 116 -15.72 7.00 -19.19
N GLN A 117 -16.21 5.77 -19.38
CA GLN A 117 -16.96 5.01 -18.38
C GLN A 117 -16.17 4.78 -17.09
N PHE A 118 -14.87 4.44 -17.19
CA PHE A 118 -14.04 4.27 -16.00
C PHE A 118 -13.96 5.56 -15.16
N PHE A 119 -13.70 6.71 -15.78
CA PHE A 119 -13.57 7.97 -15.03
C PHE A 119 -14.90 8.57 -14.57
N HIS A 120 -16.00 8.35 -15.30
CA HIS A 120 -17.29 9.01 -15.03
C HIS A 120 -18.32 8.10 -14.35
N VAL A 121 -18.14 6.78 -14.40
CA VAL A 121 -19.05 5.80 -13.76
C VAL A 121 -18.29 5.02 -12.68
N THR A 122 -17.21 4.33 -13.03
CA THR A 122 -16.51 3.44 -12.09
C THR A 122 -15.83 4.21 -10.96
N LEU A 123 -15.01 5.21 -11.28
CA LEU A 123 -14.25 5.96 -10.28
C LEU A 123 -15.16 6.74 -9.30
N PRO A 124 -16.25 7.39 -9.75
CA PRO A 124 -17.22 7.99 -8.85
C PRO A 124 -17.98 6.96 -8.01
N GLY A 125 -18.42 5.85 -8.60
CA GLY A 125 -19.10 4.77 -7.87
C GLY A 125 -18.22 4.10 -6.82
N LEU A 126 -16.90 4.05 -7.04
CA LEU A 126 -15.92 3.49 -6.10
C LEU A 126 -15.52 4.40 -4.95
N ARG A 127 -15.97 5.65 -4.92
CA ARG A 127 -15.52 6.63 -3.92
C ARG A 127 -15.63 6.15 -2.47
N PRO A 128 -16.74 5.53 -2.01
CA PRO A 128 -16.82 5.03 -0.64
C PRO A 128 -15.71 4.00 -0.34
N THR A 129 -15.44 3.10 -1.29
CA THR A 129 -14.40 2.07 -1.19
C THR A 129 -12.99 2.68 -1.22
N ILE A 130 -12.75 3.70 -2.04
CA ILE A 130 -11.48 4.44 -2.09
C ILE A 130 -11.22 5.15 -0.75
N VAL A 131 -12.23 5.85 -0.21
CA VAL A 131 -12.10 6.52 1.09
C VAL A 131 -11.80 5.50 2.20
N PHE A 132 -12.53 4.38 2.23
CA PHE A 132 -12.30 3.31 3.20
C PHE A 132 -10.86 2.77 3.12
N THR A 133 -10.41 2.39 1.92
CA THR A 133 -9.06 1.83 1.72
C THR A 133 -7.95 2.85 2.01
N VAL A 134 -8.15 4.13 1.70
CA VAL A 134 -7.21 5.22 2.06
C VAL A 134 -7.10 5.36 3.57
N ILE A 135 -8.23 5.37 4.29
CA ILE A 135 -8.26 5.45 5.76
C ILE A 135 -7.49 4.27 6.38
N VAL A 136 -7.86 3.04 6.01
CA VAL A 136 -7.22 1.82 6.55
C VAL A 136 -5.73 1.77 6.20
N SER A 137 -5.36 2.12 4.96
CA SER A 137 -3.95 2.16 4.55
C SER A 137 -3.16 3.22 5.29
N THR A 138 -3.77 4.37 5.62
CA THR A 138 -3.11 5.44 6.37
C THR A 138 -2.83 5.02 7.81
N ILE A 139 -3.78 4.32 8.44
CA ILE A 139 -3.59 3.73 9.77
C ILE A 139 -2.42 2.74 9.73
N GLY A 140 -2.47 1.78 8.79
CA GLY A 140 -1.44 0.75 8.65
C GLY A 140 -0.05 1.31 8.33
N ALA A 141 0.05 2.29 7.42
CA ALA A 141 1.32 2.93 7.07
C ALA A 141 1.94 3.69 8.25
N THR A 142 1.12 4.33 9.08
CA THR A 142 1.60 5.02 10.29
C THR A 142 2.17 4.04 11.31
N GLN A 143 1.61 2.84 11.38
CA GLN A 143 2.01 1.77 12.31
C GLN A 143 3.01 0.78 11.71
N LEU A 144 3.59 1.09 10.55
CA LEU A 144 4.51 0.18 9.85
C LEU A 144 5.72 -0.17 10.72
N PHE A 145 5.99 -1.47 10.87
CA PHE A 145 7.02 -1.97 11.80
C PHE A 145 7.74 -3.22 11.30
N GLY A 146 7.02 -4.27 10.92
CA GLY A 146 7.62 -5.58 10.65
C GLY A 146 8.54 -5.59 9.41
N GLU A 147 8.07 -5.02 8.30
CA GLU A 147 8.85 -4.91 7.06
C GLU A 147 10.16 -4.11 7.24
N PRO A 148 10.16 -2.89 7.80
CA PRO A 148 11.41 -2.16 7.99
C PRO A 148 12.33 -2.81 9.04
N LEU A 149 11.80 -3.42 10.10
CA LEU A 149 12.63 -4.13 11.09
C LEU A 149 13.41 -5.29 10.44
N LEU A 150 12.73 -6.09 9.62
CA LEU A 150 13.27 -7.35 9.12
C LEU A 150 14.08 -7.21 7.82
N LEU A 151 14.12 -6.01 7.22
CA LEU A 151 14.94 -5.78 6.03
C LEU A 151 16.42 -6.02 6.32
N GLU A 152 16.91 -5.50 7.45
CA GLU A 152 18.31 -5.67 7.90
C GLU A 152 18.42 -6.16 9.35
N GLY A 153 17.31 -6.36 10.04
CA GLY A 153 17.32 -6.67 11.48
C GLY A 153 17.69 -5.47 12.36
N SER A 154 17.71 -4.25 11.80
CA SER A 154 18.07 -3.03 12.52
C SER A 154 16.85 -2.33 13.10
N ILE A 155 16.81 -2.23 14.43
CA ILE A 155 15.76 -1.51 15.18
C ILE A 155 15.84 0.01 14.91
N SER A 156 17.02 0.54 14.61
CA SER A 156 17.24 1.97 14.35
C SER A 156 16.72 2.41 12.99
N GLY A 157 16.30 1.49 12.11
CA GLY A 157 15.88 1.82 10.75
C GLY A 157 17.06 2.17 9.82
N GLY A 158 18.18 1.47 10.01
CA GLY A 158 19.44 1.67 9.28
C GLY A 158 20.43 2.54 10.06
N ILE A 159 21.67 2.62 9.56
CA ILE A 159 22.79 3.33 10.23
C ILE A 159 22.48 4.81 10.45
N SER A 160 21.80 5.45 9.50
CA SER A 160 21.43 6.87 9.54
C SER A 160 19.94 7.08 9.79
N HIS A 161 19.24 6.07 10.34
CA HIS A 161 17.79 6.08 10.54
C HIS A 161 16.97 6.27 9.24
N GLN A 162 17.56 5.92 8.10
CA GLN A 162 17.08 6.31 6.79
C GLN A 162 15.73 5.68 6.38
N TYR A 163 15.34 4.57 7.00
CA TYR A 163 14.01 3.95 6.85
C TYR A 163 13.31 3.76 8.21
N GLN A 164 13.72 4.52 9.24
CA GLN A 164 13.10 4.44 10.56
C GLN A 164 11.65 4.93 10.52
N THR A 165 10.73 4.07 10.93
CA THR A 165 9.32 4.41 11.11
C THR A 165 9.03 4.83 12.55
N LEU A 166 7.89 5.47 12.78
CA LEU A 166 7.43 5.75 14.15
C LEU A 166 7.29 4.47 14.99
N GLY A 167 6.86 3.37 14.37
CA GLY A 167 6.80 2.06 15.02
C GLY A 167 8.18 1.55 15.44
N LEU A 168 9.18 1.66 14.56
CA LEU A 168 10.57 1.30 14.90
C LEU A 168 11.13 2.19 15.99
N TYR A 169 10.95 3.51 15.90
CA TYR A 169 11.44 4.45 16.90
C TYR A 169 10.81 4.21 18.27
N MET A 170 9.49 3.96 18.33
CA MET A 170 8.80 3.57 19.56
C MET A 170 9.42 2.32 20.17
N TYR A 171 9.68 1.30 19.35
CA TYR A 171 10.28 0.04 19.78
C TYR A 171 11.73 0.23 20.24
N GLU A 172 12.53 1.03 19.54
CA GLU A 172 13.90 1.37 19.90
C GLU A 172 13.96 2.04 21.28
N GLN A 173 13.09 3.02 21.52
CA GLN A 173 13.02 3.68 22.83
C GLN A 173 12.59 2.71 23.94
N GLY A 174 11.62 1.84 23.68
CA GLY A 174 11.07 0.95 24.71
C GLY A 174 11.93 -0.28 25.02
N TRP A 175 12.47 -0.91 23.98
CA TRP A 175 13.16 -2.21 24.06
C TRP A 175 14.65 -2.13 23.73
N GLY A 176 15.11 -1.11 23.00
CA GLY A 176 16.53 -0.85 22.81
C GLY A 176 17.14 -0.10 23.99
N PHE A 177 16.53 1.03 24.36
CA PHE A 177 17.04 1.91 25.42
C PHE A 177 16.34 1.76 26.78
N PHE A 178 15.31 0.91 26.90
CA PHE A 178 14.49 0.74 28.11
C PHE A 178 13.81 2.04 28.62
N HIS A 179 13.63 3.02 27.74
CA HIS A 179 12.90 4.26 28.00
C HIS A 179 11.39 4.07 27.78
N LEU A 180 10.77 3.21 28.61
CA LEU A 180 9.34 2.87 28.48
C LEU A 180 8.41 4.09 28.54
N GLY A 181 8.76 5.12 29.33
CA GLY A 181 8.00 6.37 29.37
C GLY A 181 8.02 7.14 28.05
N ARG A 182 9.18 7.17 27.35
CA ARG A 182 9.29 7.79 26.01
C ARG A 182 8.54 6.97 24.97
N ALA A 183 8.68 5.65 25.01
CA ALA A 183 7.93 4.75 24.13
C ALA A 183 6.41 4.94 24.27
N ALA A 184 5.90 5.04 25.50
CA ALA A 184 4.49 5.32 25.76
C ALA A 184 4.05 6.69 25.20
N ALA A 185 4.87 7.73 25.34
CA ALA A 185 4.59 9.03 24.75
C ALA A 185 4.53 8.97 23.22
N ILE A 186 5.44 8.24 22.57
CA ILE A 186 5.43 8.03 21.11
C ILE A 186 4.15 7.30 20.69
N ALA A 187 3.73 6.27 21.42
CA ALA A 187 2.48 5.56 21.14
C ALA A 187 1.25 6.49 21.18
N TRP A 188 1.19 7.40 22.16
CA TRP A 188 0.13 8.42 22.24
C TRP A 188 0.18 9.41 21.08
N VAL A 189 1.37 9.85 20.68
CA VAL A 189 1.54 10.73 19.51
C VAL A 189 1.10 10.02 18.23
N MET A 190 1.47 8.75 18.04
CA MET A 190 1.01 7.95 16.90
C MET A 190 -0.52 7.82 16.88
N PHE A 191 -1.14 7.57 18.04
CA PHE A 191 -2.59 7.51 18.16
C PHE A 191 -3.26 8.82 17.74
N LEU A 192 -2.79 9.96 18.27
CA LEU A 192 -3.33 11.27 17.92
C LEU A 192 -3.14 11.57 16.42
N LEU A 193 -1.97 11.24 15.87
CA LEU A 193 -1.68 11.42 14.46
C LEU A 193 -2.63 10.59 13.59
N ILE A 194 -2.90 9.33 13.98
CA ILE A 194 -3.90 8.49 13.31
C ILE A 194 -5.29 9.13 13.39
N VAL A 195 -5.73 9.59 14.56
CA VAL A 195 -7.05 10.24 14.74
C VAL A 195 -7.17 11.47 13.84
N VAL A 196 -6.13 12.32 13.78
CA VAL A 196 -6.10 13.50 12.93
C VAL A 196 -6.15 13.11 11.45
N LEU A 197 -5.31 12.17 11.00
CA LEU A 197 -5.27 11.75 9.59
C LEU A 197 -6.59 11.11 9.15
N VAL A 198 -7.18 10.25 9.99
CA VAL A 198 -8.49 9.63 9.73
C VAL A 198 -9.59 10.69 9.71
N GLY A 199 -9.58 11.62 10.67
CA GLY A 199 -10.54 12.72 10.73
C GLY A 199 -10.50 13.63 9.51
N VAL A 200 -9.29 14.00 9.05
CA VAL A 200 -9.07 14.78 7.83
C VAL A 200 -9.57 14.00 6.60
N ASN A 201 -9.19 12.74 6.46
CA ASN A 201 -9.64 11.88 5.35
C ASN A 201 -11.18 11.75 5.32
N ALA A 202 -11.81 11.54 6.48
CA ALA A 202 -13.27 11.45 6.60
C ALA A 202 -13.96 12.79 6.28
N LEU A 203 -13.40 13.92 6.71
CA LEU A 203 -13.95 15.25 6.43
C LEU A 203 -13.87 15.57 4.93
N ILE A 204 -12.74 15.30 4.28
CA ILE A 204 -12.54 15.50 2.84
C ILE A 204 -13.55 14.64 2.06
N ALA A 205 -13.74 13.39 2.46
CA ALA A 205 -14.73 12.49 1.87
C ALA A 205 -16.16 13.03 2.00
N ARG A 206 -16.55 13.47 3.20
CA ARG A 206 -17.89 14.05 3.47
C ARG A 206 -18.15 15.32 2.65
N ARG A 207 -17.17 16.23 2.56
CA ARG A 207 -17.32 17.48 1.79
C ARG A 207 -17.51 17.23 0.30
N ARG A 208 -16.83 16.23 -0.27
CA ARG A 208 -16.99 15.86 -1.68
C ARG A 208 -18.36 15.24 -1.96
N SER A 209 -18.85 14.35 -1.10
CA SER A 209 -20.18 13.75 -1.24
C SER A 209 -21.31 14.80 -1.18
N ARG A 210 -21.23 15.79 -0.27
CA ARG A 210 -22.22 16.88 -0.20
C ARG A 210 -22.24 17.77 -1.45
N LYS A 211 -21.08 18.03 -2.06
CA LYS A 211 -20.98 18.85 -3.28
C LYS A 211 -21.61 18.18 -4.51
N GLU A 212 -21.72 16.85 -4.48
CA GLU A 212 -22.35 16.07 -5.56
C GLU A 212 -23.84 15.87 -5.34
N ALA A 213 -24.31 15.77 -4.10
CA ALA A 213 -25.75 15.74 -3.80
C ALA A 213 -26.45 17.09 -4.03
N GLY A 214 -25.69 18.19 -4.16
CA GLY A 214 -26.20 19.52 -4.47
C GLY A 214 -26.09 19.93 -5.95
N ARG A 215 -25.73 18.99 -6.83
CA ARG A 215 -25.71 19.15 -8.30
C ARG A 215 -26.71 18.19 -8.92
#